data_AF-A0A2D4RSK8-F1
#
_entry.id   AF-A0A2D4RSK8-F1
#
_cell.length_a   1.000
_cell.length_b   1.000
_cell.length_c   1.000
_cell.angle_alpha   90.00
_cell.angle_beta   90.00
_cell.angle_gamma   90.00
#
_symmetry.space_group_name_H-M   'P 1'
#
loop_
_entity.id
_entity.type
_entity.pdbx_description
1 polymer ?
#
loop_
_entity_poly.entity_id
_entity_poly.type
_entity_poly.pdbx_seq_one_letter_code
_entity_poly.pdbx_strand_id
1 'polypeptide(L)'
;MFKILGFLLICCSFLLLACSEADTLGDEPPTEIVIEGTPTWRNGIGKLVELKCASCHQVPAASYTPHGTPSTMDLRYFESVGMIRRGDSLEVWINAGILEQKLGGIRKMPLEYATPLTDREITYLKDWAISGSPE
;
A
#
# COMPACT_ATOMS: atom_id res chain seq x y z
N MET A 1 -8.94 43.57 -28.80
CA MET A 1 -7.90 42.79 -28.08
C MET A 1 -8.12 42.74 -26.56
N PHE A 2 -8.69 43.77 -25.92
CA PHE A 2 -8.94 43.76 -24.45
C PHE A 2 -9.95 42.71 -23.95
N LYS A 3 -10.92 42.27 -24.76
CA LYS A 3 -11.94 41.29 -24.34
C LYS A 3 -11.43 39.85 -24.19
N ILE A 4 -10.39 39.47 -24.93
CA ILE A 4 -9.83 38.10 -24.92
C ILE A 4 -8.93 37.89 -23.69
N LEU A 5 -8.22 38.94 -23.28
CA LEU A 5 -7.32 38.90 -22.11
C LEU A 5 -8.09 38.72 -20.79
N GLY A 6 -9.25 39.37 -20.66
CA GLY A 6 -10.12 39.22 -19.48
C GLY A 6 -10.74 37.83 -19.37
N PHE A 7 -11.11 37.21 -20.49
CA PHE A 7 -11.65 35.86 -20.51
C PHE A 7 -10.59 34.81 -20.13
N LEU A 8 -9.34 35.01 -20.59
CA LEU A 8 -8.21 34.15 -20.23
C LEU A 8 -7.86 34.22 -18.74
N LEU A 9 -7.89 35.43 -18.16
CA LEU A 9 -7.63 35.65 -16.73
C LEU A 9 -8.69 35.00 -15.83
N ILE A 10 -9.97 35.09 -16.23
CA ILE A 10 -11.08 34.46 -15.49
C ILE A 10 -10.97 32.93 -15.53
N CYS A 11 -10.65 32.32 -16.68
CA CYS A 11 -10.40 30.87 -16.77
C CYS A 11 -9.22 30.42 -15.91
N CYS A 12 -8.14 31.20 -15.82
CA CYS A 12 -7.01 30.90 -14.93
C CYS A 12 -7.39 30.97 -13.45
N SER A 13 -8.28 31.88 -13.04
CA SER A 13 -8.75 31.97 -11.66
C SER A 13 -9.59 30.76 -11.22
N PHE A 14 -10.36 30.16 -12.14
CA PHE A 14 -11.10 28.93 -11.86
C PHE A 14 -10.21 27.68 -11.81
N LEU A 15 -9.09 27.66 -12.54
CA LEU A 15 -8.09 26.59 -12.44
C LEU A 15 -7.36 26.59 -11.09
N LEU A 16 -7.16 27.76 -10.48
CA LEU A 16 -6.50 27.88 -9.16
C LEU A 16 -7.41 27.44 -8.01
N LEU A 17 -8.73 27.60 -8.13
CA LEU A 17 -9.68 27.10 -7.12
C LEU A 17 -9.72 25.55 -7.09
N ALA A 18 -9.48 24.89 -8.22
CA ALA A 18 -9.34 23.43 -8.27
C ALA A 18 -8.03 22.91 -7.67
N CYS A 19 -7.03 23.77 -7.45
CA CYS A 19 -5.80 23.39 -6.73
C CYS A 19 -5.96 23.49 -5.21
N SER A 20 -6.94 24.25 -4.70
CA SER A 20 -7.16 24.39 -3.25
C SER A 20 -7.72 23.13 -2.59
N GLU A 21 -8.41 22.25 -3.34
CA GLU A 21 -8.83 20.93 -2.86
C GLU A 21 -7.67 19.93 -2.78
N ALA A 22 -6.55 20.22 -3.45
CA ALA A 22 -5.34 19.39 -3.35
C ALA A 22 -4.61 19.58 -2.02
N ASP A 23 -4.76 20.74 -1.37
CA ASP A 23 -4.15 21.03 -0.07
C ASP A 23 -4.82 20.26 1.08
N THR A 24 -6.04 19.73 0.90
CA THR A 24 -6.71 18.88 1.91
C THR A 24 -6.51 17.38 1.71
N LEU A 25 -5.91 16.95 0.58
CA LEU A 25 -5.63 15.53 0.30
C LEU A 25 -4.48 14.96 1.16
N GLY A 26 -3.76 15.80 1.90
CA GLY A 26 -2.64 15.40 2.76
C GLY A 26 -2.95 15.30 4.25
N ASP A 27 -4.14 15.72 4.70
CA ASP A 27 -4.42 15.93 6.13
C ASP A 27 -5.18 14.78 6.82
N GLU A 28 -5.78 13.85 6.05
CA GLU A 28 -6.39 12.67 6.66
C GLU A 28 -5.34 11.60 6.98
N PRO A 29 -5.28 11.09 8.23
CA PRO A 29 -4.40 9.99 8.55
C PRO A 29 -4.76 8.78 7.68
N PRO A 30 -3.76 8.00 7.22
CA PRO A 30 -4.02 6.85 6.38
C PRO A 30 -4.98 5.90 7.08
N THR A 31 -5.94 5.34 6.34
CA THR A 31 -6.86 4.33 6.87
C THR A 31 -6.06 3.23 7.57
N GLU A 32 -6.23 3.13 8.88
CA GLU A 32 -5.62 2.09 9.71
C GLU A 32 -6.58 0.90 9.78
N ILE A 33 -6.05 -0.31 9.57
CA ILE A 33 -6.81 -1.53 9.79
C ILE A 33 -6.74 -1.92 11.25
N VAL A 34 -7.91 -2.02 11.89
CA VAL A 34 -8.05 -2.55 13.25
C VAL A 34 -8.50 -4.00 13.16
N ILE A 35 -7.75 -4.89 13.79
CA ILE A 35 -8.06 -6.32 13.88
C ILE A 35 -8.41 -6.66 15.32
N GLU A 36 -9.58 -7.25 15.52
CA GLU A 36 -10.03 -7.74 16.82
C GLU A 36 -9.69 -9.23 16.99
N GLY A 37 -9.18 -9.60 18.16
CA GLY A 37 -8.76 -10.97 18.47
C GLY A 37 -7.44 -11.36 17.79
N THR A 38 -7.22 -12.67 17.65
CA THR A 38 -6.03 -13.20 16.95
C THR A 38 -6.11 -12.86 15.46
N PRO A 39 -5.09 -12.24 14.85
CA PRO A 39 -5.10 -11.93 13.43
C PRO A 39 -5.20 -13.18 12.55
N THR A 40 -6.04 -13.10 11.52
CA THR A 40 -6.19 -14.06 10.42
C THR A 40 -6.25 -13.30 9.10
N TRP A 41 -6.09 -14.00 7.98
CA TRP A 41 -6.27 -13.40 6.66
C TRP A 41 -7.65 -12.72 6.51
N ARG A 42 -8.71 -13.43 6.89
CA ARG A 42 -10.13 -13.07 6.76
C ARG A 42 -10.57 -11.97 7.72
N ASN A 43 -10.02 -11.90 8.93
CA ASN A 43 -10.43 -10.90 9.91
C ASN A 43 -9.65 -9.57 9.81
N GLY A 44 -8.64 -9.48 8.95
CA GLY A 44 -8.03 -8.19 8.63
C GLY A 44 -6.69 -8.22 7.92
N ILE A 45 -5.88 -9.28 8.03
CA ILE A 45 -4.55 -9.32 7.40
C ILE A 45 -4.66 -9.23 5.88
N GLY A 46 -5.59 -9.96 5.27
CA GLY A 46 -5.84 -9.88 3.84
C GLY A 46 -6.22 -8.48 3.40
N LYS A 47 -7.04 -7.78 4.20
CA LYS A 47 -7.43 -6.40 3.89
C LYS A 47 -6.27 -5.42 4.02
N LEU A 48 -5.46 -5.58 5.07
CA LEU A 48 -4.26 -4.79 5.31
C LEU A 48 -3.26 -4.93 4.14
N VAL A 49 -2.96 -6.17 3.75
CA VAL A 49 -2.03 -6.50 2.68
C VAL A 49 -2.54 -6.03 1.32
N GLU A 50 -3.84 -6.20 1.03
CA GLU A 50 -4.47 -5.70 -0.19
C GLU A 50 -4.33 -4.17 -0.31
N LEU A 51 -4.64 -3.44 0.76
CA LEU A 51 -4.62 -1.97 0.74
C LEU A 51 -3.21 -1.40 0.65
N LYS A 52 -2.24 -1.98 1.37
CA LYS A 52 -0.94 -1.33 1.60
C LYS A 52 0.22 -1.97 0.85
N CYS A 53 0.08 -3.22 0.39
CA CYS A 53 1.17 -3.94 -0.26
C CYS A 53 0.84 -4.31 -1.72
N ALA A 54 -0.40 -4.72 -1.99
CA ALA A 54 -0.75 -5.35 -3.26
C ALA A 54 -0.72 -4.40 -4.46
N SER A 55 -0.77 -3.09 -4.25
CA SER A 55 -0.63 -2.09 -5.33
C SER A 55 0.68 -2.24 -6.10
N CYS A 56 1.77 -2.59 -5.40
CA CYS A 56 3.09 -2.82 -5.99
C CYS A 56 3.40 -4.31 -6.16
N HIS A 57 2.95 -5.15 -5.22
CA HIS A 57 3.17 -6.59 -5.20
C HIS A 57 2.02 -7.35 -5.88
N GLN A 58 1.88 -7.15 -7.19
CA GLN A 58 0.89 -7.82 -8.03
C GLN A 58 1.47 -8.34 -9.34
N VAL A 59 0.82 -9.34 -9.92
CA VAL A 59 1.15 -9.91 -11.23
C VAL A 59 -0.07 -9.79 -12.16
N PRO A 60 0.04 -9.15 -13.35
CA PRO A 60 1.22 -8.46 -13.84
C PRO A 60 1.57 -7.21 -13.01
N ALA A 61 2.85 -6.83 -13.02
CA ALA A 61 3.30 -5.62 -12.36
C ALA A 61 2.63 -4.38 -12.96
N ALA A 62 2.29 -3.41 -12.11
CA ALA A 62 1.76 -2.13 -12.57
C ALA A 62 2.88 -1.27 -13.16
N SER A 63 2.52 -0.28 -13.97
CA SER A 63 3.47 0.66 -14.58
C SER A 63 4.28 1.47 -13.55
N TYR A 64 3.74 1.63 -12.35
CA TYR A 64 4.38 2.35 -11.24
C TYR A 64 5.08 1.43 -10.24
N THR A 65 5.07 0.09 -10.45
CA THR A 65 5.73 -0.84 -9.53
C THR A 65 7.24 -0.55 -9.46
N PRO A 66 7.80 -0.31 -8.25
CA PRO A 66 9.23 -0.04 -8.11
C PRO A 66 10.13 -1.15 -8.66
N HIS A 67 11.26 -0.73 -9.22
CA HIS A 67 12.27 -1.64 -9.74
C HIS A 67 12.80 -2.58 -8.64
N GLY A 68 12.88 -3.88 -8.94
CA GLY A 68 13.31 -4.92 -8.01
C GLY A 68 12.21 -5.48 -7.11
N THR A 69 10.95 -5.03 -7.29
CA THR A 69 9.79 -5.73 -6.73
C THR A 69 9.72 -7.15 -7.30
N PRO A 70 9.56 -8.20 -6.47
CA PRO A 70 9.53 -9.57 -6.97
C PRO A 70 8.41 -9.77 -8.00
N SER A 71 8.78 -10.21 -9.20
CA SER A 71 7.84 -10.44 -10.32
C SER A 71 6.97 -11.69 -10.16
N THR A 72 7.18 -12.45 -9.09
CA THR A 72 6.45 -13.69 -8.77
C THR A 72 5.62 -13.54 -7.50
N MET A 73 5.25 -12.31 -7.12
CA MET A 73 4.48 -12.03 -5.92
C MET A 73 3.19 -11.31 -6.27
N ASP A 74 2.05 -11.87 -5.86
CA ASP A 74 0.73 -11.26 -6.04
C ASP A 74 -0.10 -11.33 -4.76
N LEU A 75 0.01 -10.28 -3.96
CA LEU A 75 -0.57 -10.19 -2.61
C LEU A 75 -2.05 -9.80 -2.60
N ARG A 76 -2.70 -9.69 -3.76
CA ARG A 76 -4.16 -9.48 -3.84
C ARG A 76 -4.95 -10.72 -3.41
N TYR A 77 -4.29 -11.87 -3.32
CA TYR A 77 -4.92 -13.16 -3.06
C TYR A 77 -4.15 -13.92 -2.00
N PHE A 78 -4.83 -14.83 -1.31
CA PHE A 78 -4.22 -15.66 -0.27
C PHE A 78 -3.52 -16.89 -0.87
N GLU A 79 -4.27 -17.73 -1.58
CA GLU A 79 -3.85 -19.07 -2.00
C GLU A 79 -2.85 -19.05 -3.16
N SER A 80 -1.72 -19.75 -3.05
CA SER A 80 -0.74 -19.94 -4.11
C SER A 80 -1.33 -20.62 -5.36
N VAL A 81 -0.95 -20.12 -6.54
CA VAL A 81 -1.30 -20.74 -7.83
C VAL A 81 -0.06 -20.80 -8.71
N GLY A 82 0.43 -22.02 -8.97
CA GLY A 82 1.62 -22.24 -9.78
C GLY A 82 2.88 -21.66 -9.14
N MET A 83 3.61 -20.83 -9.89
CA MET A 83 4.86 -20.20 -9.42
C MET A 83 4.65 -18.80 -8.81
N ILE A 84 3.39 -18.36 -8.66
CA ILE A 84 3.05 -17.07 -8.09
C ILE A 84 2.88 -17.22 -6.58
N ARG A 85 3.76 -16.57 -5.84
CA ARG A 85 3.72 -16.50 -4.38
C ARG A 85 2.68 -15.48 -3.94
N ARG A 86 1.86 -15.84 -2.96
CA ARG A 86 0.68 -15.09 -2.55
C ARG A 86 0.65 -14.97 -1.02
N GLY A 87 -0.48 -14.54 -0.46
CA GLY A 87 -0.63 -14.32 0.98
C GLY A 87 -0.21 -15.51 1.83
N ASP A 88 -0.49 -16.74 1.40
CA ASP A 88 -0.12 -17.99 2.07
C ASP A 88 1.39 -18.19 2.27
N SER A 89 2.21 -17.49 1.49
CA SER A 89 3.67 -17.56 1.54
C SER A 89 4.30 -16.38 2.29
N LEU A 90 3.50 -15.39 2.66
CA LEU A 90 3.96 -14.12 3.25
C LEU A 90 4.60 -14.35 4.63
N GLU A 91 4.10 -15.33 5.38
CA GLU A 91 4.60 -15.72 6.70
C GLU A 91 6.10 -16.06 6.68
N VAL A 92 6.56 -16.76 5.64
CA VAL A 92 7.95 -17.19 5.51
C VAL A 92 8.88 -15.99 5.41
N TRP A 93 8.45 -14.94 4.73
CA TRP A 93 9.27 -13.72 4.56
C TRP A 93 9.23 -12.84 5.80
N ILE A 94 8.07 -12.72 6.45
CA ILE A 94 7.95 -11.99 7.71
C ILE A 94 8.84 -12.66 8.77
N ASN A 95 8.74 -13.99 8.92
CA ASN A 95 9.56 -14.74 9.87
C ASN A 95 11.07 -14.74 9.51
N ALA A 96 11.41 -14.52 8.24
CA ALA A 96 12.79 -14.30 7.80
C ALA A 96 13.30 -12.85 8.02
N GLY A 97 12.49 -11.96 8.62
CA GLY A 97 12.86 -10.57 8.93
C GLY A 97 12.85 -9.64 7.72
N ILE A 98 12.25 -10.06 6.60
CA ILE A 98 12.24 -9.27 5.36
C ILE A 98 11.37 -8.02 5.53
N LEU A 99 10.28 -8.10 6.32
CA LEU A 99 9.39 -6.97 6.56
C LEU A 99 10.17 -5.80 7.18
N GLU A 100 10.88 -6.03 8.28
CA GLU A 100 11.67 -5.02 8.98
C GLU A 100 12.82 -4.50 8.14
N GLN A 101 13.50 -5.40 7.42
CA GLN A 101 14.56 -5.01 6.49
C GLN A 101 14.05 -4.02 5.44
N LYS A 102 12.84 -4.24 4.92
CA LYS A 102 12.23 -3.34 3.93
C LYS A 102 11.70 -2.06 4.57
N LEU A 103 11.21 -2.08 5.80
CA LEU A 103 10.74 -0.88 6.50
C LEU A 103 11.88 0.06 6.95
N GLY A 104 13.09 -0.47 7.21
CA GLY A 104 14.24 0.31 7.72
C GLY A 104 15.44 0.43 6.77
N GLY A 105 15.42 -0.23 5.61
CA GLY A 105 16.58 -0.30 4.70
C GLY A 105 16.80 0.93 3.82
N ILE A 106 17.93 0.96 3.10
CA ILE A 106 18.29 2.03 2.13
C ILE A 106 17.24 2.16 1.02
N ARG A 107 16.64 1.04 0.60
CA ARG A 107 15.49 1.00 -0.32
C ARG A 107 14.23 0.71 0.49
N LYS A 108 13.85 1.68 1.31
CA LYS A 108 12.71 1.58 2.21
C LYS A 108 11.41 1.38 1.42
N MET A 109 10.59 0.47 1.92
CA MET A 109 9.19 0.32 1.55
C MET A 109 8.31 0.68 2.75
N PRO A 110 7.06 1.13 2.53
CA PRO A 110 6.57 1.59 1.23
C PRO A 110 7.32 2.85 0.78
N LEU A 111 7.22 3.16 -0.52
CA LEU A 111 7.77 4.40 -1.07
C LEU A 111 7.05 5.61 -0.48
N GLU A 112 7.64 6.80 -0.58
CA GLU A 112 7.11 8.03 0.04
C GLU A 112 5.67 8.38 -0.37
N TYR A 113 5.26 7.97 -1.58
CA TYR A 113 3.92 8.20 -2.10
C TYR A 113 2.92 7.07 -1.80
N ALA A 114 3.36 6.00 -1.13
CA ALA A 114 2.51 4.86 -0.78
C ALA A 114 2.14 4.90 0.69
N THR A 115 0.96 4.38 1.01
CA THR A 115 0.40 4.38 2.36
C THR A 115 1.30 3.60 3.32
N PRO A 116 1.86 4.23 4.38
CA PRO A 116 2.70 3.54 5.35
C PRO A 116 1.91 2.53 6.18
N LEU A 117 2.63 1.53 6.69
CA LEU A 117 2.15 0.67 7.78
C LEU A 117 2.30 1.43 9.11
N THR A 118 1.30 1.32 9.97
CA THR A 118 1.43 1.75 11.38
C THR A 118 2.19 0.70 12.19
N ASP A 119 2.74 1.09 13.35
CA ASP A 119 3.40 0.13 14.26
C ASP A 119 2.46 -1.01 14.67
N ARG A 120 1.16 -0.71 14.81
CA ARG A 120 0.13 -1.69 15.15
C ARG A 120 -0.11 -2.68 14.00
N GLU A 121 -0.19 -2.19 12.77
CA GLU A 121 -0.33 -3.03 11.57
C GLU A 121 0.90 -3.93 11.36
N ILE A 122 2.11 -3.43 11.68
CA ILE A 122 3.33 -4.24 11.70
C ILE A 122 3.23 -5.36 12.73
N THR A 123 2.74 -5.06 13.95
CA THR A 123 2.49 -6.08 14.97
C THR A 123 1.47 -7.11 14.51
N TYR A 124 0.36 -6.70 13.90
CA TYR A 124 -0.63 -7.65 13.36
C TYR A 124 -0.04 -8.61 12.33
N LEU A 125 0.77 -8.12 11.39
CA LEU A 125 1.46 -8.95 10.40
C LEU A 125 2.40 -9.97 11.05
N LYS A 126 3.13 -9.55 12.09
CA LYS A 126 4.04 -10.41 12.83
C LYS A 126 3.32 -11.48 13.63
N ASP A 127 2.30 -11.09 14.39
CA ASP A 127 1.52 -12.01 15.22
C ASP A 127 0.83 -13.06 14.35
N TRP A 128 0.27 -12.63 13.22
CA TRP A 128 -0.29 -13.53 12.22
C TRP A 128 0.74 -14.55 11.70
N ALA A 129 1.92 -14.09 11.26
CA ALA A 129 2.98 -14.96 10.74
C ALA A 129 3.55 -15.93 11.79
N ILE A 130 3.61 -15.53 13.07
CA ILE A 130 4.07 -16.40 14.16
C ILE A 130 3.00 -17.44 14.52
N SER A 131 1.72 -17.14 14.30
CA SER A 131 0.61 -18.06 14.55
C SER A 131 0.41 -19.15 13.48
N GLY A 132 1.30 -19.22 12.48
CA GLY A 132 1.19 -20.15 11.35
C GLY A 132 0.22 -19.69 10.27
N SER A 133 0.07 -18.38 10.13
CA SER A 133 -0.75 -17.69 9.12
C SER A 133 -2.13 -18.28 8.88
N PRO A 134 -2.98 -18.29 9.94
CA PRO A 134 -4.36 -18.72 9.80
C PRO A 134 -5.10 -17.87 8.76
N GLU A 135 -5.90 -18.54 7.94
CA GLU A 135 -6.78 -17.88 6.98
C GLU A 135 -7.94 -17.18 7.70
#